data_AF-A0A941N6Q4-F1
#
_entry.id   AF-A0A941N6Q4-F1
#
_cell.length_a   1.000
_cell.length_b   1.000
_cell.length_c   1.000
_cell.angle_alpha   90.00
_cell.angle_beta   90.00
_cell.angle_gamma   90.00
#
_symmetry.space_group_name_H-M   'P 1'
#
loop_
_entity.id
_entity.type
_entity.pdbx_description
1 polymer ?
#
loop_
_entity_poly.entity_id
_entity_poly.type
_entity_poly.pdbx_seq_one_letter_code
_entity_poly.pdbx_strand_id
1 'polypeptide(L)'
;MTRENRIWTVLFICGGLFLLYRGFATEHGLGRTYVKSVRVDPESTTDLRMTFEEARPTTPGAQVSWPRTAGLWLAAFFTLAVLSFLYRDNVFYRLAESVMVGVSAAWYMVTAGFWDGIVPKLLGKLCPYRIRDWATIEPIPEMEPNYVYLAPLVLGLMLLCRLSPRIGWIGRWPLAFIVGIFAGIKLISFLDADFVNQIRSTIIPLIVMTESHQFNLWASLRNFGLVFGLLSCLTYFFFSVEHRGVVGVLSRVGIWYLMITFGASFAFTVMGRIALLAGRVTFLFDDWLWLIDPAGKRPWGP
;
A
#
# COMPACT_ATOMS: atom_id res chain seq x y z
N MET A 1 -35.67 -23.67 -12.45
CA MET A 1 -34.78 -22.56 -12.85
C MET A 1 -35.65 -21.43 -13.39
N THR A 2 -35.59 -20.26 -12.76
CA THR A 2 -36.26 -19.05 -13.25
C THR A 2 -35.71 -18.66 -14.64
N ARG A 3 -36.51 -17.98 -15.46
CA ARG A 3 -36.15 -17.57 -16.84
C ARG A 3 -34.84 -16.76 -16.88
N GLU A 4 -34.60 -16.00 -15.81
CA GLU A 4 -33.37 -15.25 -15.55
C GLU A 4 -32.13 -16.13 -15.41
N ASN A 5 -32.19 -17.22 -14.62
CA ASN A 5 -31.07 -18.16 -14.49
C ASN A 5 -30.67 -18.78 -15.83
N ARG A 6 -31.64 -19.03 -16.73
CA ARG A 6 -31.34 -19.57 -18.08
C ARG A 6 -30.58 -18.56 -18.95
N ILE A 7 -30.98 -17.29 -18.94
CA ILE A 7 -30.31 -16.22 -19.70
C ILE A 7 -28.87 -16.06 -19.21
N TRP A 8 -28.66 -15.99 -17.90
CA TRP A 8 -27.31 -15.92 -17.32
C TRP A 8 -26.46 -17.14 -17.67
N THR A 9 -26.99 -18.36 -17.56
CA THR A 9 -26.23 -19.56 -17.93
C THR A 9 -25.84 -19.59 -19.40
N VAL A 10 -26.72 -19.16 -20.31
CA VAL A 10 -26.41 -19.09 -21.75
C VAL A 10 -25.34 -18.04 -22.01
N LEU A 11 -25.41 -16.88 -21.36
CA LEU A 11 -24.43 -15.81 -21.50
C LEU A 11 -23.05 -16.22 -20.97
N PHE A 12 -22.99 -16.94 -19.83
CA PHE A 12 -21.75 -17.51 -19.31
C PHE A 12 -21.17 -18.61 -20.20
N ILE A 13 -22.02 -19.47 -20.77
CA ILE A 13 -21.56 -20.54 -21.69
C ILE A 13 -21.03 -19.94 -22.99
N CYS A 14 -21.76 -19.00 -23.59
CA CYS A 14 -21.31 -18.30 -24.80
C CYS A 14 -20.04 -17.48 -24.54
N GLY A 15 -19.95 -16.79 -23.41
CA GLY A 15 -18.74 -16.06 -22.98
C GLY A 15 -17.56 -16.99 -22.74
N GLY A 16 -17.77 -18.13 -22.08
CA GLY A 16 -16.76 -19.16 -21.85
C GLY A 16 -16.27 -19.79 -23.15
N LEU A 17 -17.18 -20.12 -24.07
CA LEU A 17 -16.85 -20.62 -25.40
C LEU A 17 -16.08 -19.58 -26.24
N PHE A 18 -16.44 -18.30 -26.15
CA PHE A 18 -15.72 -17.21 -26.80
C PHE A 18 -14.29 -17.07 -26.26
N LEU A 19 -14.11 -17.15 -24.94
CA LEU A 19 -12.79 -17.11 -24.31
C LEU A 19 -11.93 -18.33 -24.67
N LEU A 20 -12.54 -19.52 -24.74
CA LEU A 20 -11.84 -20.73 -25.19
C LEU A 20 -11.45 -20.64 -26.67
N TYR A 21 -12.38 -20.23 -27.54
CA TYR A 21 -12.10 -19.98 -28.95
C TYR A 21 -10.94 -19.01 -29.11
N ARG A 22 -10.96 -17.88 -28.40
CA ARG A 22 -9.89 -16.88 -28.45
C ARG A 22 -8.56 -17.42 -27.86
N GLY A 23 -8.62 -18.19 -26.80
CA GLY A 23 -7.44 -18.83 -26.19
C GLY A 23 -6.72 -19.81 -27.12
N PHE A 24 -7.47 -20.52 -27.98
CA PHE A 24 -6.91 -21.44 -28.97
C PHE A 24 -6.61 -20.78 -30.34
N ALA A 25 -7.38 -19.77 -30.73
CA ALA A 25 -7.27 -19.12 -32.04
C ALA A 25 -6.23 -17.99 -32.11
N THR A 26 -5.77 -17.45 -30.96
CA THR A 26 -4.80 -16.34 -30.96
C THR A 26 -3.39 -16.88 -30.73
N GLU A 27 -2.50 -16.77 -31.73
CA GLU A 27 -1.10 -17.24 -31.61
C GLU A 27 -0.32 -16.48 -30.52
N HIS A 28 -0.65 -15.21 -30.28
CA HIS A 28 -0.01 -14.35 -29.29
C HIS A 28 -1.07 -13.63 -28.44
N GLY A 29 -1.02 -13.79 -27.12
CA GLY A 29 -1.73 -12.89 -26.21
C GLY A 29 -2.97 -13.43 -25.50
N LEU A 30 -2.92 -14.63 -24.92
CA LEU A 30 -3.85 -14.96 -23.83
C LEU A 30 -3.10 -15.58 -22.67
N GLY A 31 -2.98 -14.84 -21.56
CA GLY A 31 -2.32 -15.30 -20.35
C GLY A 31 -0.86 -15.73 -20.53
N ARG A 32 -0.11 -15.16 -21.48
CA ARG A 32 1.32 -15.44 -21.68
C ARG A 32 2.13 -14.15 -21.59
N THR A 33 3.16 -14.14 -20.76
CA THR A 33 4.06 -12.99 -20.60
C THR A 33 5.35 -13.23 -21.38
N TYR A 34 5.75 -12.24 -22.18
CA TYR A 34 6.97 -12.28 -22.97
C TYR A 34 8.04 -11.41 -22.30
N VAL A 35 9.28 -11.86 -22.36
CA VAL A 35 10.41 -11.25 -21.68
C VAL A 35 11.58 -11.16 -22.64
N LYS A 36 12.33 -10.06 -22.54
CA LYS A 36 13.62 -9.90 -23.22
C LYS A 36 14.72 -9.76 -22.16
N SER A 37 15.85 -10.40 -22.40
CA SER A 37 17.05 -10.18 -21.59
C SER A 37 17.67 -8.83 -21.95
N VAL A 38 17.73 -7.92 -20.98
CA VAL A 38 18.36 -6.59 -21.08
C VAL A 38 19.48 -6.53 -20.03
N ARG A 39 20.58 -5.82 -20.32
CA ARG A 39 21.67 -5.66 -19.34
C ARG A 39 21.26 -4.68 -18.25
N VAL A 40 21.62 -4.96 -17.00
CA VAL A 40 21.27 -4.12 -15.83
C VAL A 40 21.88 -2.72 -15.96
N ASP A 41 23.08 -2.62 -16.51
CA ASP A 41 23.72 -1.35 -16.89
C ASP A 41 24.06 -1.41 -18.40
N PRO A 42 23.36 -0.65 -19.25
CA PRO A 42 23.61 -0.66 -20.68
C PRO A 42 24.92 0.03 -21.09
N GLU A 43 25.54 0.83 -20.21
CA GLU A 43 26.75 1.62 -20.51
C GLU A 43 28.04 0.99 -19.96
N SER A 44 27.96 0.15 -18.91
CA SER A 44 29.12 -0.53 -18.35
C SER A 44 29.53 -1.77 -19.14
N THR A 45 30.76 -1.81 -19.66
CA THR A 45 31.35 -2.99 -20.34
C THR A 45 31.80 -4.10 -19.37
N THR A 46 31.77 -3.85 -18.06
CA THR A 46 32.22 -4.78 -17.02
C THR A 46 31.07 -5.46 -16.28
N ASP A 47 29.85 -4.89 -16.29
CA ASP A 47 28.67 -5.54 -15.69
C ASP A 47 27.93 -6.41 -16.72
N LEU A 48 28.14 -7.73 -16.62
CA LEU A 48 27.50 -8.74 -17.48
C LEU A 48 26.16 -9.24 -16.91
N ARG A 49 25.64 -8.63 -15.84
CA ARG A 49 24.36 -9.04 -15.25
C ARG A 49 23.21 -8.78 -16.22
N MET A 50 22.50 -9.84 -16.57
CA MET A 50 21.31 -9.77 -17.40
C MET A 50 20.08 -9.72 -16.50
N THR A 51 19.22 -8.72 -16.71
CA THR A 51 17.88 -8.67 -16.15
C THR A 51 16.86 -9.02 -17.23
N PHE A 52 15.69 -9.45 -16.79
CA PHE A 52 14.60 -9.84 -17.65
C PHE A 52 13.56 -8.72 -17.64
N GLU A 53 13.40 -7.99 -18.74
CA GLU A 53 12.39 -6.95 -18.89
C GLU A 53 11.16 -7.50 -19.61
N GLU A 54 9.97 -6.99 -19.27
CA GLU A 54 8.75 -7.33 -20.00
C GLU A 54 8.86 -6.81 -21.42
N ALA A 55 8.77 -7.70 -22.40
CA ALA A 55 8.97 -7.38 -23.80
C ALA A 55 7.72 -7.69 -24.60
N ARG A 56 7.52 -6.95 -25.70
CA ARG A 56 6.41 -7.22 -26.60
C ARG A 56 6.64 -8.55 -27.31
N PRO A 57 5.57 -9.30 -27.66
CA PRO A 57 5.70 -10.54 -28.44
C PRO A 57 6.46 -10.36 -29.76
N THR A 58 6.38 -9.16 -30.36
CA THR A 58 7.03 -8.80 -31.63
C THR A 58 8.44 -8.24 -31.49
N THR A 59 8.96 -8.08 -30.26
CA THR A 59 10.33 -7.58 -30.08
C THR A 59 11.34 -8.68 -30.41
N PRO A 60 12.37 -8.43 -31.23
CA PRO A 60 13.41 -9.43 -31.51
C PRO A 60 14.06 -9.91 -30.22
N GLY A 61 14.06 -11.23 -29.99
CA GLY A 61 14.57 -11.86 -28.77
C GLY A 61 13.56 -12.01 -27.62
N ALA A 62 12.28 -11.73 -27.84
CA ALA A 62 11.23 -12.00 -26.86
C ALA A 62 11.01 -13.51 -26.67
N GLN A 63 11.19 -14.00 -25.45
CA GLN A 63 10.91 -15.38 -25.07
C GLN A 63 9.74 -15.44 -24.09
N VAL A 64 8.96 -16.51 -24.14
CA VAL A 64 7.88 -16.74 -23.17
C VAL A 64 8.51 -17.07 -21.82
N SER A 65 8.23 -16.24 -20.81
CA SER A 65 8.63 -16.53 -19.44
C SER A 65 7.55 -17.38 -18.77
N TRP A 66 7.84 -18.67 -18.62
CA TRP A 66 6.96 -19.60 -17.89
C TRP A 66 6.69 -19.18 -16.44
N PRO A 67 7.70 -18.71 -15.65
CA PRO A 67 7.46 -18.26 -14.28
C PRO A 67 6.51 -17.06 -14.18
N ARG A 68 6.69 -16.05 -15.04
CA ARG A 68 5.81 -14.87 -15.05
C ARG A 68 4.41 -15.19 -15.57
N THR A 69 4.32 -16.09 -16.53
CA THR A 69 3.05 -16.61 -17.03
C THR A 69 2.29 -17.34 -15.92
N ALA A 70 2.95 -18.24 -15.18
CA ALA A 70 2.36 -18.90 -14.02
C ALA A 70 1.92 -17.89 -12.95
N GLY A 71 2.73 -16.86 -12.69
CA GLY A 71 2.39 -15.76 -11.79
C GLY A 71 1.15 -14.97 -12.23
N LEU A 72 1.01 -14.67 -13.53
CA LEU A 72 -0.14 -14.00 -14.11
C LEU A 72 -1.43 -14.81 -13.92
N TRP A 73 -1.38 -16.11 -14.19
CA TRP A 73 -2.51 -17.02 -13.97
C TRP A 73 -2.87 -17.16 -12.48
N LEU A 74 -1.87 -17.25 -11.61
CA LEU A 74 -2.07 -17.30 -10.18
C LEU A 74 -2.72 -16.01 -9.65
N ALA A 75 -2.27 -14.85 -10.13
CA ALA A 75 -2.83 -13.55 -9.78
C ALA A 75 -4.27 -13.39 -10.31
N ALA A 76 -4.56 -13.85 -11.52
CA ALA A 76 -5.93 -13.89 -12.06
C ALA A 76 -6.84 -14.80 -11.22
N PHE A 77 -6.36 -15.99 -10.86
CA PHE A 77 -7.10 -16.92 -9.98
C PHE A 77 -7.43 -16.28 -8.63
N PHE A 78 -6.44 -15.68 -7.94
CA PHE A 78 -6.70 -15.03 -6.65
C PHE A 78 -7.61 -13.80 -6.78
N THR A 79 -7.50 -13.04 -7.87
CA THR A 79 -8.40 -11.90 -8.12
C THR A 79 -9.85 -12.37 -8.27
N LEU A 80 -10.08 -13.43 -9.05
CA LEU A 80 -11.41 -14.04 -9.20
C LEU A 80 -11.90 -14.70 -7.90
N ALA A 81 -11.00 -15.35 -7.15
CA ALA A 81 -11.33 -15.96 -5.86
C ALA A 81 -11.81 -14.92 -4.84
N VAL A 82 -11.18 -13.74 -4.81
CA VAL A 82 -11.64 -12.61 -3.97
C VAL A 82 -12.97 -12.05 -4.49
N LEU A 83 -13.12 -11.87 -5.81
CA LEU A 83 -14.38 -11.39 -6.40
C LEU A 83 -15.55 -12.38 -6.21
N SER A 84 -15.28 -13.67 -6.01
CA SER A 84 -16.31 -14.68 -5.71
C SER A 84 -17.11 -14.36 -4.45
N PHE A 85 -16.55 -13.59 -3.51
CA PHE A 85 -17.27 -13.12 -2.32
C PHE A 85 -18.54 -12.34 -2.68
N LEU A 86 -18.54 -11.60 -3.80
CA LEU A 86 -19.69 -10.82 -4.24
C LEU A 86 -20.92 -11.69 -4.53
N TYR A 87 -20.71 -12.96 -4.91
CA TYR A 87 -21.80 -13.90 -5.17
C TYR A 87 -22.24 -14.62 -3.88
N ARG A 88 -21.29 -15.18 -3.13
CA ARG A 88 -21.50 -15.85 -1.83
C ARG A 88 -20.15 -16.14 -1.16
N ASP A 89 -20.15 -16.37 0.16
CA ASP A 89 -19.00 -16.93 0.86
C ASP A 89 -18.67 -18.36 0.36
N ASN A 90 -17.68 -18.44 -0.52
CA ASN A 90 -17.26 -19.66 -1.21
C ASN A 90 -15.90 -20.16 -0.67
N VAL A 91 -15.60 -21.45 -0.88
CA VAL A 91 -14.32 -22.05 -0.46
C VAL A 91 -13.13 -21.33 -1.09
N PHE A 92 -13.26 -20.87 -2.34
CA PHE A 92 -12.22 -20.11 -3.03
C PHE A 92 -11.90 -18.78 -2.35
N TYR A 93 -12.92 -18.07 -1.84
CA TYR A 93 -12.72 -16.81 -1.11
C TYR A 93 -11.98 -17.06 0.21
N ARG A 94 -12.43 -18.04 1.00
CA ARG A 94 -11.78 -18.42 2.27
C ARG A 94 -10.34 -18.89 2.07
N LEU A 95 -10.05 -19.60 0.98
CA LEU A 95 -8.69 -19.96 0.61
C LEU A 95 -7.86 -18.70 0.31
N ALA A 96 -8.36 -17.79 -0.53
CA ALA A 96 -7.66 -16.55 -0.85
C ALA A 96 -7.38 -15.69 0.39
N GLU A 97 -8.36 -15.56 1.29
CA GLU A 97 -8.21 -14.85 2.56
C GLU A 97 -7.15 -15.49 3.45
N SER A 98 -7.22 -16.81 3.68
CA SER A 98 -6.24 -17.51 4.52
C SER A 98 -4.81 -17.45 3.96
N VAL A 99 -4.65 -17.55 2.63
CA VAL A 99 -3.34 -17.38 1.97
C VAL A 99 -2.85 -15.95 2.12
N MET A 100 -3.70 -14.94 1.91
CA MET A 100 -3.33 -13.53 2.00
C MET A 100 -2.87 -13.15 3.43
N VAL A 101 -3.61 -13.59 4.44
CA VAL A 101 -3.25 -13.38 5.85
C VAL A 101 -1.98 -14.15 6.20
N GLY A 102 -1.86 -15.41 5.75
CA GLY A 102 -0.68 -16.23 6.00
C GLY A 102 0.60 -15.66 5.40
N VAL A 103 0.56 -15.23 4.14
CA VAL A 103 1.71 -14.63 3.45
C VAL A 103 2.09 -13.30 4.08
N SER A 104 1.10 -12.48 4.46
CA SER A 104 1.33 -11.19 5.12
C SER A 104 1.96 -11.37 6.51
N ALA A 105 1.48 -12.34 7.29
CA ALA A 105 2.07 -12.70 8.58
C ALA A 105 3.48 -13.28 8.42
N ALA A 106 3.70 -14.15 7.43
CA ALA A 106 5.01 -14.73 7.14
C ALA A 106 6.02 -13.66 6.71
N TRP A 107 5.62 -12.76 5.81
CA TRP A 107 6.46 -11.63 5.41
C TRP A 107 6.83 -10.80 6.63
N TYR A 108 5.86 -10.32 7.41
CA TYR A 108 6.15 -9.51 8.59
C TYR A 108 7.06 -10.21 9.61
N MET A 109 6.86 -11.51 9.85
CA MET A 109 7.69 -12.28 10.78
C MET A 109 9.13 -12.46 10.26
N VAL A 110 9.29 -12.79 8.97
CA VAL A 110 10.59 -13.11 8.37
C VAL A 110 11.37 -11.86 8.02
N THR A 111 10.80 -10.93 7.24
CA THR A 111 11.51 -9.73 6.81
C THR A 111 11.58 -8.71 7.94
N ALA A 112 10.44 -8.18 8.38
CA ALA A 112 10.43 -7.10 9.37
C ALA A 112 10.91 -7.57 10.77
N GLY A 113 10.55 -8.79 11.16
CA GLY A 113 10.92 -9.36 12.46
C GLY A 113 12.37 -9.86 12.48
N PHE A 114 12.67 -10.91 11.71
CA PHE A 114 13.97 -11.57 11.77
C PHE A 114 15.06 -10.80 11.02
N TRP A 115 14.88 -10.53 9.73
CA TRP A 115 15.92 -9.95 8.88
C TRP A 115 16.17 -8.45 9.12
N ASP A 116 15.15 -7.66 9.45
CA ASP A 116 15.32 -6.23 9.72
C ASP A 116 15.44 -5.92 11.22
N GLY A 117 14.84 -6.77 12.07
CA GLY A 117 14.76 -6.57 13.52
C GLY A 117 15.88 -7.26 14.27
N ILE A 118 15.98 -8.58 14.15
CA ILE A 118 16.92 -9.39 14.95
C ILE A 118 18.32 -9.33 14.37
N VAL A 119 18.46 -9.56 13.07
CA VAL A 119 19.77 -9.78 12.44
C VAL A 119 20.67 -8.53 12.49
N PRO A 120 20.30 -7.37 11.92
CA PRO A 120 21.16 -6.19 11.93
C PRO A 120 21.08 -5.38 13.23
N LYS A 121 19.88 -5.20 13.80
CA LYS A 121 19.69 -4.26 14.94
C LYS A 121 20.05 -4.87 16.29
N LEU A 122 19.91 -6.18 16.46
CA LEU A 122 20.29 -6.88 17.69
C LEU A 122 21.64 -7.58 17.53
N LEU A 123 21.69 -8.59 16.65
CA LEU A 123 22.86 -9.44 16.52
C LEU A 123 24.03 -8.63 15.92
N GLY A 124 23.80 -7.88 14.84
CA GLY A 124 24.84 -7.11 14.14
C GLY A 124 25.56 -6.06 15.02
N LYS A 125 24.86 -5.51 16.03
CA LYS A 125 25.45 -4.57 17.00
C LYS A 125 26.11 -5.25 18.20
N LEU A 126 25.71 -6.48 18.52
CA LEU A 126 26.25 -7.26 19.63
C LEU A 126 27.49 -8.07 19.21
N CYS A 127 27.53 -8.60 17.99
CA CYS A 127 28.60 -9.45 17.48
C CYS A 127 28.98 -9.10 16.02
N PRO A 128 29.47 -7.88 15.76
CA PRO A 128 29.69 -7.37 14.40
C PRO A 128 30.59 -8.28 13.56
N TYR A 129 31.63 -8.88 14.16
CA TYR A 129 32.58 -9.75 13.46
C TYR A 129 31.96 -11.03 12.89
N ARG A 130 31.01 -11.67 13.58
CA ARG A 130 30.44 -12.97 13.16
C ARG A 130 29.26 -12.86 12.20
N ILE A 131 28.68 -11.67 12.07
CA ILE A 131 27.41 -11.46 11.37
C ILE A 131 27.66 -10.77 10.03
N ARG A 132 28.72 -9.96 9.94
CA ARG A 132 29.20 -9.36 8.70
C ARG A 132 29.40 -10.38 7.57
N ASP A 133 29.79 -11.61 7.91
CA ASP A 133 30.14 -12.62 6.91
C ASP A 133 28.94 -13.29 6.24
N TRP A 134 27.74 -13.27 6.85
CA TRP A 134 26.58 -14.01 6.34
C TRP A 134 25.26 -13.21 6.27
N ALA A 135 25.18 -12.05 6.92
CA ALA A 135 23.89 -11.44 7.22
C ALA A 135 23.57 -10.12 6.51
N THR A 136 24.56 -9.39 5.99
CA THR A 136 24.32 -8.11 5.30
C THR A 136 25.06 -8.04 3.98
N ILE A 137 24.36 -7.58 2.94
CA ILE A 137 24.94 -7.31 1.61
C ILE A 137 25.81 -6.04 1.65
N GLU A 138 25.52 -5.12 2.58
CA GLU A 138 26.31 -3.91 2.81
C GLU A 138 27.36 -4.13 3.93
N PRO A 139 28.60 -3.65 3.75
CA PRO A 139 29.63 -3.70 4.77
C PRO A 139 29.28 -2.76 5.94
N ILE A 140 29.05 -3.35 7.11
CA ILE A 140 28.84 -2.60 8.35
C ILE A 140 30.19 -1.94 8.73
N PRO A 141 30.23 -0.62 9.04
CA PRO A 141 31.44 0.03 9.55
C PRO A 141 31.98 -0.69 10.78
N GLU A 142 33.31 -0.71 10.97
CA GLU A 142 33.95 -1.29 12.15
C GLU A 142 33.50 -0.55 13.41
N MET A 143 32.43 -1.03 14.03
CA MET A 143 31.91 -0.54 15.30
C MET A 143 32.31 -1.53 16.39
N GLU A 144 32.76 -1.01 17.52
CA GLU A 144 33.01 -1.83 18.70
C GLU A 144 31.71 -2.53 19.17
N PRO A 145 31.81 -3.78 19.67
CA PRO A 145 30.65 -4.50 20.20
C PRO A 145 29.93 -3.68 21.28
N ASN A 146 28.66 -3.35 21.06
CA ASN A 146 27.89 -2.61 22.03
C ASN A 146 27.07 -3.58 22.90
N TYR A 147 27.55 -3.81 24.12
CA TYR A 147 26.91 -4.73 25.07
C TYR A 147 25.57 -4.24 25.62
N VAL A 148 25.19 -2.97 25.42
CA VAL A 148 23.85 -2.45 25.81
C VAL A 148 22.74 -3.24 25.11
N TYR A 149 23.01 -3.79 23.92
CA TYR A 149 22.06 -4.62 23.16
C TYR A 149 21.82 -6.02 23.77
N LEU A 150 22.56 -6.40 24.83
CA LEU A 150 22.26 -7.58 25.63
C LEU A 150 20.91 -7.45 26.35
N ALA A 151 20.53 -6.24 26.79
CA ALA A 151 19.25 -6.03 27.46
C ALA A 151 18.04 -6.34 26.54
N PRO A 152 17.96 -5.81 25.30
CA PRO A 152 16.97 -6.25 24.31
C PRO A 152 17.02 -7.75 24.00
N LEU A 153 18.19 -8.39 24.00
CA LEU A 153 18.31 -9.83 23.76
C LEU A 153 17.66 -10.64 24.88
N VAL A 154 17.92 -10.26 26.13
CA VAL A 154 17.29 -10.88 27.32
C VAL A 154 15.78 -10.67 27.28
N LEU A 155 15.30 -9.46 26.97
CA LEU A 155 13.87 -9.17 26.82
C LEU A 155 13.23 -9.99 25.68
N GLY A 156 13.95 -10.19 24.57
CA GLY A 156 13.52 -11.05 23.47
C GLY A 156 13.38 -12.52 23.88
N LEU A 157 14.37 -13.06 24.60
CA LEU A 157 14.31 -14.44 25.13
C LEU A 157 13.21 -14.61 26.17
N MET A 158 12.98 -13.60 27.03
CA MET A 158 11.86 -13.59 27.98
C MET A 158 10.50 -13.63 27.27
N LEU A 159 10.39 -13.05 26.07
CA LEU A 159 9.16 -13.11 25.27
C LEU A 159 8.88 -14.52 24.73
N LEU A 160 9.91 -15.31 24.44
CA LEU A 160 9.76 -16.72 24.03
C LEU A 160 9.19 -17.59 25.16
N CYS A 161 9.46 -17.24 26.42
CA CYS A 161 8.92 -17.95 27.59
C CYS A 161 7.38 -17.92 27.65
N ARG A 162 6.73 -17.02 26.89
CA ARG A 162 5.27 -16.97 26.72
C ARG A 162 4.69 -18.19 26.00
N LEU A 163 5.47 -18.88 25.18
CA LEU A 163 5.03 -20.09 24.48
C LEU A 163 4.78 -21.26 25.46
N SER A 164 5.33 -21.19 26.68
CA SER A 164 5.09 -22.18 27.73
C SER A 164 4.02 -21.68 28.71
N PRO A 165 2.95 -22.46 28.97
CA PRO A 165 1.92 -22.09 29.93
C PRO A 165 2.45 -21.96 31.38
N ARG A 166 3.60 -22.58 31.70
CA ARG A 166 4.18 -22.56 33.06
C ARG A 166 5.05 -21.33 33.35
N ILE A 167 5.73 -20.78 32.35
CA ILE A 167 6.72 -19.70 32.51
C ILE A 167 6.25 -18.39 31.85
N GLY A 168 5.04 -18.37 31.28
CA GLY A 168 4.50 -17.22 30.54
C GLY A 168 4.36 -15.92 31.33
N TRP A 169 4.46 -15.95 32.67
CA TRP A 169 4.46 -14.73 33.49
C TRP A 169 5.71 -13.84 33.24
N ILE A 170 6.85 -14.45 32.91
CA ILE A 170 8.10 -13.73 32.62
C ILE A 170 7.95 -12.87 31.36
N GLY A 171 7.14 -13.32 30.40
CA GLY A 171 6.82 -12.59 29.17
C GLY A 171 6.01 -11.30 29.38
N ARG A 172 5.49 -11.03 30.59
CA ARG A 172 4.78 -9.77 30.88
C ARG A 172 5.70 -8.56 30.95
N TRP A 173 6.95 -8.73 31.39
CA TRP A 173 7.92 -7.63 31.51
C TRP A 173 8.31 -7.04 30.15
N PRO A 174 8.71 -7.85 29.14
CA PRO A 174 8.93 -7.33 27.79
C PRO A 174 7.67 -6.69 27.21
N LEU A 175 6.47 -7.22 27.49
CA LEU A 175 5.23 -6.65 26.97
C LEU A 175 4.93 -5.28 27.58
N ALA A 176 5.11 -5.11 28.89
CA ALA A 176 4.97 -3.82 29.56
C ALA A 176 5.96 -2.78 28.99
N PHE A 177 7.20 -3.20 28.72
CA PHE A 177 8.21 -2.37 28.09
C PHE A 177 7.82 -1.96 26.66
N ILE A 178 7.37 -2.91 25.84
CA ILE A 178 6.87 -2.66 24.48
C ILE A 178 5.71 -1.66 24.53
N VAL A 179 4.68 -1.91 25.33
CA VAL A 179 3.51 -1.02 25.44
C VAL A 179 3.92 0.37 25.91
N GLY A 180 4.82 0.49 26.90
CA GLY A 180 5.32 1.78 27.37
C GLY A 180 6.05 2.57 26.29
N ILE A 181 6.94 1.92 25.54
CA ILE A 181 7.64 2.56 24.41
C ILE A 181 6.66 2.99 23.33
N PHE A 182 5.77 2.09 22.90
CA PHE A 182 4.81 2.40 21.85
C PHE A 182 3.87 3.54 22.26
N ALA A 183 3.40 3.56 23.50
CA ALA A 183 2.59 4.65 24.04
C ALA A 183 3.37 5.97 24.06
N GLY A 184 4.63 5.96 24.52
CA GLY A 184 5.48 7.15 24.55
C GLY A 184 5.77 7.72 23.15
N ILE A 185 6.16 6.86 22.20
CA ILE A 185 6.38 7.26 20.81
C ILE A 185 5.09 7.81 20.21
N LYS A 186 3.96 7.11 20.38
CA LYS A 186 2.67 7.55 19.84
C LYS A 186 2.22 8.89 20.42
N LEU A 187 2.42 9.12 21.71
CA LEU A 187 2.11 10.39 22.36
C LEU A 187 2.90 11.54 21.71
N ILE A 188 4.22 11.37 21.55
CA ILE A 188 5.09 12.39 20.94
C ILE A 188 4.74 12.58 19.46
N SER A 189 4.57 11.50 18.71
CA SER A 189 4.21 11.56 17.28
C SER A 189 2.86 12.25 17.06
N PHE A 190 1.86 11.98 17.90
CA PHE A 190 0.57 12.64 17.83
C PHE A 190 0.68 14.14 18.14
N LEU A 191 1.41 14.50 19.20
CA LEU A 191 1.63 15.92 19.53
C LEU A 191 2.36 16.66 18.41
N ASP A 192 3.42 16.08 17.84
CA ASP A 192 4.20 16.73 16.80
C ASP A 192 3.46 16.76 15.45
N ALA A 193 2.95 15.63 14.98
CA ALA A 193 2.32 15.51 13.67
C ALA A 193 0.89 16.08 13.63
N ASP A 194 0.07 15.78 14.63
CA ASP A 194 -1.33 16.18 14.60
C ASP A 194 -1.55 17.54 15.27
N PHE A 195 -0.84 17.88 16.34
CA PHE A 195 -1.09 19.17 17.00
C PHE A 195 -0.18 20.28 16.46
N VAL A 196 1.14 20.13 16.58
CA VAL A 196 2.10 21.19 16.23
C VAL A 196 2.13 21.44 14.73
N ASN A 197 2.23 20.39 13.92
CA ASN A 197 2.28 20.57 12.47
C ASN A 197 0.95 21.11 11.91
N GLN A 198 -0.21 20.72 12.44
CA GLN A 198 -1.48 21.34 12.01
C GLN A 198 -1.53 22.84 12.34
N ILE A 199 -1.08 23.26 13.53
CA ILE A 199 -0.99 24.68 13.88
C ILE A 199 -0.02 25.39 12.92
N ARG A 200 1.19 24.84 12.72
CA ARG A 200 2.19 25.42 11.82
C ARG A 200 1.67 25.53 10.38
N SER A 201 0.93 24.54 9.90
CA SER A 201 0.31 24.55 8.57
C SER A 201 -0.78 25.62 8.40
N THR A 202 -1.27 26.21 9.49
CA THR A 202 -2.23 27.33 9.45
C THR A 202 -1.56 28.70 9.59
N ILE A 203 -0.29 28.77 9.99
CA ILE A 203 0.51 29.99 10.04
C ILE A 203 1.11 30.24 8.64
N ILE A 204 0.26 30.70 7.73
CA ILE A 204 0.62 30.98 6.33
C ILE A 204 0.44 32.48 6.01
N PRO A 205 1.25 33.06 5.11
CA PRO A 205 1.08 34.45 4.71
C PRO A 205 -0.27 34.62 4.00
N LEU A 206 -1.11 35.52 4.52
CA LEU A 206 -2.43 35.82 3.95
C LEU A 206 -2.32 36.53 2.59
N ILE A 207 -1.26 37.33 2.41
CA ILE A 207 -0.93 38.01 1.17
C ILE A 207 0.32 37.35 0.60
N VAL A 208 0.15 36.65 -0.53
CA VAL A 208 1.23 35.94 -1.22
C VAL A 208 1.72 36.80 -2.38
N MET A 209 2.98 37.21 -2.31
CA MET A 209 3.70 37.85 -3.41
C MET A 209 4.61 36.82 -4.07
N THR A 210 4.55 36.72 -5.40
CA THR A 210 5.42 35.85 -6.19
C THR A 210 6.86 36.41 -6.18
N GLU A 211 7.87 35.58 -6.46
CA GLU A 211 9.29 35.99 -6.53
C GLU A 211 9.53 37.22 -7.44
N SER A 212 8.65 37.45 -8.43
CA SER A 212 8.63 38.61 -9.32
C SER A 212 7.93 39.87 -8.75
N HIS A 213 7.68 39.94 -7.44
CA HIS A 213 6.95 41.03 -6.77
C HIS A 213 5.49 41.24 -7.26
N GLN A 214 4.95 40.29 -8.02
CA GLN A 214 3.57 40.32 -8.47
C GLN A 214 2.63 39.68 -7.44
N PHE A 215 1.48 40.32 -7.23
CA PHE A 215 0.47 39.83 -6.31
C PHE A 215 -0.22 38.56 -6.85
N ASN A 216 -0.14 37.46 -6.10
CA ASN A 216 -0.83 36.23 -6.45
C ASN A 216 -2.21 36.20 -5.77
N LEU A 217 -3.22 36.66 -6.50
CA LEU A 217 -4.62 36.68 -6.07
C LEU A 217 -5.11 35.29 -5.62
N TRP A 218 -4.83 34.25 -6.40
CA TRP A 218 -5.34 32.91 -6.17
C TRP A 218 -4.74 32.27 -4.91
N ALA A 219 -3.42 32.39 -4.74
CA ALA A 219 -2.74 31.87 -3.56
C ALA A 219 -3.17 32.60 -2.28
N SER A 220 -3.33 33.93 -2.35
CA SER A 220 -3.80 34.75 -1.22
C SER A 220 -5.25 34.40 -0.83
N LEU A 221 -6.13 34.22 -1.81
CA LEU A 221 -7.52 33.84 -1.57
C LEU A 221 -7.63 32.44 -0.93
N ARG A 222 -6.82 31.48 -1.39
CA ARG A 222 -6.75 30.14 -0.79
C ARG A 222 -6.30 30.19 0.66
N ASN A 223 -5.23 30.94 0.95
CA ASN A 223 -4.69 31.05 2.30
C ASN A 223 -5.67 31.76 3.24
N PHE A 224 -6.32 32.82 2.76
CA PHE A 224 -7.39 33.50 3.48
C PHE A 224 -8.57 32.58 3.76
N GLY A 225 -9.03 31.83 2.75
CA GLY A 225 -10.12 30.86 2.89
C GLY A 225 -9.80 29.76 3.90
N LEU A 226 -8.56 29.27 3.95
CA LEU A 226 -8.11 28.29 4.93
C LEU A 226 -8.18 28.84 6.36
N VAL A 227 -7.60 30.01 6.61
CA VAL A 227 -7.61 30.64 7.95
C VAL A 227 -9.02 31.00 8.37
N PHE A 228 -9.82 31.56 7.47
CA PHE A 228 -11.22 31.91 7.73
C PHE A 228 -12.07 30.66 8.02
N GLY A 229 -11.92 29.59 7.23
CA GLY A 229 -12.59 28.32 7.45
C GLY A 229 -12.20 27.70 8.79
N LEU A 230 -10.92 27.74 9.17
CA LEU A 230 -10.45 27.27 10.48
C LEU A 230 -11.11 28.03 11.63
N LEU A 231 -11.06 29.37 11.61
CA LEU A 231 -11.66 30.20 12.65
C LEU A 231 -13.17 29.98 12.75
N SER A 232 -13.83 29.82 11.61
CA SER A 232 -15.26 29.54 11.52
C SER A 232 -15.63 28.17 12.10
N CYS A 233 -14.85 27.12 11.81
CA CYS A 233 -15.01 25.79 12.42
C CYS A 233 -14.72 25.79 13.93
N LEU A 234 -13.69 26.50 14.39
CA LEU A 234 -13.41 26.65 15.81
C LEU A 234 -14.55 27.35 16.53
N THR A 235 -15.14 28.38 15.92
CA THR A 235 -16.30 29.09 16.47
C THR A 235 -17.54 28.19 16.58
N TYR A 236 -17.72 27.24 15.66
CA TYR A 236 -18.79 26.24 15.73
C TYR A 236 -18.64 25.30 16.93
N PHE A 237 -17.43 24.76 17.17
CA PHE A 237 -17.15 23.86 18.29
C PHE A 237 -16.93 24.58 19.63
N PHE A 238 -16.81 25.90 19.63
CA PHE A 238 -16.66 26.69 20.84
C PHE A 238 -18.01 26.85 21.54
N PHE A 239 -18.31 25.93 22.47
CA PHE A 239 -19.58 25.88 23.20
C PHE A 239 -19.72 26.95 24.31
N SER A 240 -18.65 27.68 24.63
CA SER A 240 -18.63 28.64 25.76
C SER A 240 -19.29 29.99 25.45
N VAL A 241 -19.67 30.26 24.20
CA VAL A 241 -20.31 31.54 23.80
C VAL A 241 -21.65 31.22 23.13
N GLU A 242 -22.69 31.96 23.52
CA GLU A 242 -23.99 31.84 22.86
C GLU A 242 -23.89 32.24 21.38
N HIS A 243 -24.31 31.35 20.47
CA HIS A 243 -24.29 31.55 19.02
C HIS A 243 -25.33 32.58 18.51
N ARG A 244 -25.41 33.77 19.11
CA ARG A 244 -26.29 34.86 18.68
C ARG A 244 -25.53 35.90 17.83
N GLY A 245 -26.20 36.49 16.84
CA GLY A 245 -25.63 37.54 15.97
C GLY A 245 -24.52 37.04 15.04
N VAL A 246 -23.41 37.78 14.96
CA VAL A 246 -22.27 37.51 14.05
C VAL A 246 -21.62 36.16 14.32
N VAL A 247 -21.50 35.76 15.58
CA VAL A 247 -20.94 34.47 16.01
C VAL A 247 -21.81 33.30 15.51
N GLY A 248 -23.13 33.48 15.46
CA GLY A 248 -24.06 32.49 14.91
C GLY A 248 -23.92 32.32 13.39
N VAL A 249 -23.68 33.40 12.65
CA VAL A 249 -23.42 33.35 11.19
C VAL A 249 -22.09 32.67 10.91
N LEU A 250 -21.03 33.05 11.65
CA LEU A 250 -19.69 32.48 11.50
C LEU A 250 -19.68 30.99 11.84
N SER A 251 -20.42 30.57 12.87
CA SER A 251 -20.63 29.16 13.21
C SER A 251 -21.37 28.40 12.11
N ARG A 252 -22.40 29.01 11.49
CA ARG A 252 -23.12 28.40 10.36
C ARG A 252 -22.22 28.17 9.15
N VAL A 253 -21.33 29.13 8.83
CA VAL A 253 -20.32 28.95 7.78
C VAL A 253 -19.39 27.78 8.12
N GLY A 254 -19.05 27.60 9.40
CA GLY A 254 -18.22 26.51 9.89
C GLY A 254 -18.88 25.14 9.65
N ILE A 255 -20.19 25.05 9.86
CA ILE A 255 -20.99 23.86 9.54
C ILE A 255 -20.88 23.52 8.05
N TRP A 256 -20.99 24.51 7.15
CA TRP A 256 -20.81 24.28 5.71
C TRP A 256 -19.41 23.77 5.37
N TYR A 257 -18.37 24.35 5.98
CA TYR A 257 -16.99 23.86 5.82
C TYR A 257 -16.84 22.41 6.31
N LEU A 258 -17.44 22.05 7.45
CA LEU A 258 -17.42 20.67 7.97
C LEU A 258 -18.17 19.70 7.06
N MET A 259 -19.35 20.08 6.55
CA MET A 259 -20.12 19.24 5.64
C MET A 259 -19.38 18.98 4.33
N ILE A 260 -18.72 20.01 3.77
CA ILE A 260 -17.93 19.88 2.54
C ILE A 260 -16.70 18.99 2.78
N THR A 261 -15.96 19.21 3.86
CA THR A 261 -14.74 18.44 4.16
C THR A 261 -15.03 16.97 4.48
N PHE A 262 -16.06 16.69 5.29
CA PHE A 262 -16.51 15.31 5.53
C PHE A 262 -17.06 14.65 4.26
N GLY A 263 -17.82 15.40 3.45
CA GLY A 263 -18.31 14.91 2.16
C GLY A 263 -17.18 14.55 1.20
N ALA A 264 -16.15 15.40 1.10
CA ALA A 264 -14.96 15.14 0.30
C ALA A 264 -14.15 13.94 0.81
N SER A 265 -13.98 13.81 2.14
CA SER A 265 -13.30 12.66 2.75
C SER A 265 -14.04 11.35 2.44
N PHE A 266 -15.37 11.32 2.60
CA PHE A 266 -16.18 10.17 2.22
C PHE A 266 -16.04 9.84 0.73
N ALA A 267 -16.18 10.84 -0.15
CA ALA A 267 -16.02 10.66 -1.60
C ALA A 267 -14.64 10.09 -1.97
N PHE A 268 -13.57 10.56 -1.31
CA PHE A 268 -12.21 10.05 -1.53
C PHE A 268 -12.09 8.56 -1.16
N THR A 269 -12.70 8.13 -0.06
CA THR A 269 -12.69 6.69 0.31
C THR A 269 -13.47 5.83 -0.69
N VAL A 270 -14.61 6.31 -1.20
CA VAL A 270 -15.40 5.62 -2.22
C VAL A 270 -14.63 5.56 -3.54
N MET A 271 -14.05 6.68 -3.97
CA MET A 271 -13.23 6.76 -5.17
C MET A 271 -12.02 5.81 -5.08
N GLY A 272 -11.35 5.74 -3.94
CA GLY A 272 -10.24 4.81 -3.71
C GLY A 272 -10.66 3.35 -3.87
N ARG A 273 -11.83 2.96 -3.34
CA ARG A 273 -12.36 1.59 -3.51
C ARG A 273 -12.73 1.28 -4.96
N ILE A 274 -13.37 2.22 -5.66
CA ILE A 274 -13.72 2.07 -7.08
C ILE A 274 -12.45 2.00 -7.93
N ALA A 275 -11.43 2.82 -7.65
CA ALA A 275 -10.16 2.80 -8.35
C ALA A 275 -9.42 1.46 -8.16
N LEU A 276 -9.43 0.90 -6.95
CA LEU A 276 -8.87 -0.44 -6.70
C LEU A 276 -9.62 -1.53 -7.47
N LEU A 277 -10.96 -1.47 -7.51
CA LEU A 277 -11.77 -2.40 -8.29
C LEU A 277 -11.48 -2.25 -9.79
N ALA A 278 -11.44 -1.03 -10.30
CA ALA A 278 -11.11 -0.72 -11.69
C ALA A 278 -9.73 -1.27 -12.05
N GLY A 279 -8.72 -1.07 -11.20
CA GLY A 279 -7.38 -1.63 -11.40
C GLY A 279 -7.38 -3.17 -11.51
N ARG A 280 -8.22 -3.87 -10.72
CA ARG A 280 -8.36 -5.34 -10.83
C ARG A 280 -9.10 -5.78 -12.08
N VAL A 281 -10.11 -5.02 -12.52
CA VAL A 281 -10.82 -5.28 -13.77
C VAL A 281 -9.91 -5.02 -14.99
N THR A 282 -9.13 -3.94 -14.97
CA THR A 282 -8.11 -3.65 -15.99
C THR A 282 -7.05 -4.75 -16.03
N PHE A 283 -6.56 -5.23 -14.88
CA PHE A 283 -5.64 -6.37 -14.85
C PHE A 283 -6.25 -7.64 -15.49
N LEU A 284 -7.52 -7.94 -15.19
CA LEU A 284 -8.19 -9.13 -15.73
C LEU A 284 -8.40 -9.03 -17.25
N PHE A 285 -8.81 -7.86 -17.73
CA PHE A 285 -9.17 -7.65 -19.14
C PHE A 285 -8.02 -7.20 -20.03
N ASP A 286 -7.03 -6.48 -19.53
CA ASP A 286 -5.85 -6.09 -20.30
C ASP A 286 -4.72 -7.11 -20.12
N ASP A 287 -4.17 -7.23 -18.92
CA ASP A 287 -2.96 -8.03 -18.68
C ASP A 287 -3.17 -9.55 -18.84
N TRP A 288 -4.30 -10.08 -18.36
CA TRP A 288 -4.58 -11.52 -18.41
C TRP A 288 -5.27 -11.97 -19.71
N LEU A 289 -6.44 -11.39 -20.04
CA LEU A 289 -7.26 -11.83 -21.18
C LEU A 289 -7.00 -11.07 -22.48
N TRP A 290 -6.25 -9.96 -22.44
CA TRP A 290 -5.97 -9.10 -23.58
C TRP A 290 -7.23 -8.71 -24.38
N LEU A 291 -8.34 -8.44 -23.69
CA LEU A 291 -9.62 -7.97 -24.22
C LEU A 291 -9.64 -6.47 -24.53
N ILE A 292 -9.06 -5.63 -23.68
CA ILE A 292 -9.07 -4.15 -23.80
C ILE A 292 -7.63 -3.62 -23.86
N ASP A 293 -7.31 -2.63 -24.71
CA ASP A 293 -5.98 -1.97 -24.73
C ASP A 293 -6.12 -0.47 -24.50
N PRO A 294 -6.30 -0.02 -23.24
CA PRO A 294 -6.44 1.40 -22.94
C PRO A 294 -5.14 2.19 -23.14
N ALA A 295 -3.98 1.52 -23.21
CA ALA A 295 -2.67 2.16 -23.27
C ALA A 295 -2.02 2.12 -24.67
N GLY A 296 -2.69 1.52 -25.66
CA GLY A 296 -2.16 1.34 -27.02
C GLY A 296 -0.84 0.57 -27.06
N LYS A 297 -0.63 -0.34 -26.09
CA LYS A 297 0.65 -1.03 -25.90
C LYS A 297 0.78 -2.27 -26.80
N ARG A 298 -0.28 -2.66 -27.52
CA ARG A 298 -0.27 -3.85 -28.38
C ARG A 298 0.45 -3.61 -29.71
N PRO A 299 1.11 -4.65 -30.24
CA PRO A 299 1.87 -4.55 -31.49
C PRO A 299 1.00 -4.51 -32.76
N TRP A 300 -0.30 -4.82 -32.64
CA TRP A 300 -1.30 -4.63 -33.69
C TRP A 300 -2.11 -3.41 -33.25
N GLY A 301 -2.08 -2.35 -34.06
CA GLY A 301 -2.86 -1.11 -33.82
C GLY A 301 -4.37 -1.37 -33.78
N PRO A 302 -5.18 -0.31 -33.61
CA PRO A 302 -6.61 -0.43 -33.32
C PRO A 302 -7.37 -1.38 -34.25
#